data_AF-A0A6Y5C5A8-F1
#
_entry.id   AF-A0A6Y5C5A8-F1
#
_cell.length_a   1.000
_cell.length_b   1.000
_cell.length_c   1.000
_cell.angle_alpha   90.00
_cell.angle_beta   90.00
_cell.angle_gamma   90.00
#
_symmetry.space_group_name_H-M   'P 1'
#
loop_
_entity.id
_entity.type
_entity.pdbx_description
1 polymer ?
#
loop_
_entity_poly.entity_id
_entity_poly.type
_entity_poly.pdbx_seq_one_letter_code
_entity_poly.pdbx_strand_id
1 'polypeptide(L)' 'EVGSGKAISIREYVETVKNITKSNSIIEFGVVKERANELMYSCADIAELEKIGWKREFSLVDALTEIIEEEGK' A
#
# COMPACT_ATOMS: atom_id res chain seq x y z
N GLU A 1 -15.80 5.35 -7.12
CA GLU A 1 -15.52 4.35 -6.07
C GLU A 1 -14.81 5.03 -4.91
N VAL A 2 -14.53 4.33 -3.80
CA VAL A 2 -13.70 4.89 -2.71
C VAL A 2 -12.37 4.15 -2.63
N GLY A 3 -11.28 4.89 -2.64
CA GLY A 3 -9.92 4.38 -2.58
C GLY A 3 -8.91 5.49 -2.84
N SER A 4 -7.63 5.16 -3.01
CA SER A 4 -6.55 6.15 -3.18
C SER A 4 -6.41 6.69 -4.61
N GLY A 5 -7.07 6.09 -5.60
CA GLY A 5 -6.79 6.34 -7.02
C GLY A 5 -5.41 5.85 -7.49
N LYS A 6 -4.64 5.16 -6.63
CA LYS A 6 -3.32 4.63 -6.94
C LYS A 6 -3.25 3.14 -6.61
N ALA A 7 -3.00 2.31 -7.63
CA ALA A 7 -2.62 0.93 -7.43
C ALA A 7 -1.19 0.84 -6.87
N ILE A 8 -1.03 0.12 -5.77
CA ILE A 8 0.27 -0.14 -5.13
C ILE A 8 0.52 -1.64 -5.22
N SER A 9 1.67 -2.03 -5.74
CA SER A 9 2.03 -3.45 -5.81
C SER A 9 2.43 -3.97 -4.44
N ILE A 10 2.26 -5.28 -4.19
CA ILE A 10 2.75 -5.93 -2.97
C ILE A 10 4.25 -5.71 -2.79
N ARG A 11 5.02 -5.71 -3.89
CA ARG A 11 6.46 -5.41 -3.84
C ARG A 11 6.73 -4.00 -3.32
N GLU A 12 6.12 -2.98 -3.92
CA GLU A 12 6.26 -1.57 -3.50
C GLU A 12 5.88 -1.41 -2.02
N TYR A 13 4.77 -2.01 -1.59
CA TYR A 13 4.33 -2.01 -0.20
C TYR A 13 5.39 -2.61 0.76
N VAL A 14 5.82 -3.85 0.51
CA VAL A 14 6.75 -4.56 1.40
C VAL A 14 8.13 -3.90 1.42
N GLU A 15 8.62 -3.43 0.26
CA GLU A 15 9.89 -2.69 0.17
C GLU A 15 9.81 -1.36 0.92
N THR A 16 8.66 -0.65 0.86
CA THR A 16 8.42 0.58 1.64
C THR A 16 8.49 0.30 3.14
N VAL A 17 7.79 -0.75 3.62
CA VAL A 17 7.84 -1.15 5.04
C VAL A 17 9.26 -1.51 5.46
N LYS A 18 9.99 -2.29 4.65
CA LYS A 18 11.38 -2.65 4.94
C LYS A 18 12.29 -1.42 5.06
N ASN A 19 12.12 -0.44 4.18
CA ASN A 19 12.89 0.80 4.19
C ASN A 19 12.59 1.65 5.43
N ILE A 20 11.32 1.81 5.81
CA ILE A 20 10.90 2.58 7.01
C ILE A 20 11.45 1.92 8.28
N THR A 21 11.27 0.61 8.42
CA THR A 21 11.70 -0.16 9.61
C THR A 21 13.21 -0.42 9.66
N LYS A 22 13.95 -0.12 8.59
CA LYS A 22 15.36 -0.50 8.41
C LYS A 22 15.60 -2.00 8.64
N SER A 23 14.62 -2.82 8.26
CA SER A 23 14.69 -4.25 8.44
C SER A 23 15.77 -4.87 7.56
N ASN A 24 16.53 -5.82 8.11
CA ASN A 24 17.52 -6.61 7.38
C ASN A 24 16.94 -7.90 6.78
N SER A 25 15.64 -8.14 6.90
CA SER A 25 15.00 -9.35 6.37
C SER A 25 15.20 -9.49 4.86
N ILE A 26 15.52 -10.70 4.40
CA ILE A 26 15.55 -11.04 2.97
C ILE A 26 14.11 -11.28 2.54
N ILE A 27 13.62 -10.54 1.54
CA ILE A 27 12.24 -10.69 1.04
C ILE A 27 12.25 -11.61 -0.17
N GLU A 28 11.72 -12.81 0.01
CA GLU A 28 11.70 -13.83 -1.04
C GLU A 28 10.38 -13.81 -1.83
N PHE A 29 10.24 -12.81 -2.71
CA PHE A 29 9.06 -12.70 -3.57
C PHE A 29 8.93 -13.91 -4.50
N GLY A 30 7.71 -14.46 -4.61
CA GLY A 30 7.39 -15.56 -5.53
C GLY A 30 7.71 -16.96 -5.02
N VAL A 31 8.23 -17.13 -3.79
CA VAL A 31 8.41 -18.45 -3.17
C VAL A 31 7.08 -19.15 -2.92
N VAL A 32 6.06 -18.38 -2.54
CA VAL A 32 4.68 -18.86 -2.40
C VAL A 32 3.95 -18.63 -3.73
N LYS A 33 3.29 -19.67 -4.24
CA LYS A 33 2.48 -19.58 -5.46
C LYS A 33 1.28 -18.65 -5.24
N GLU A 34 0.94 -17.92 -6.30
CA GLU A 34 -0.27 -17.10 -6.35
C GLU A 34 -1.52 -17.94 -6.08
N ARG A 35 -2.53 -17.33 -5.45
CA ARG A 35 -3.80 -18.00 -5.16
C ARG A 35 -4.60 -18.13 -6.45
N ALA A 36 -5.36 -19.22 -6.55
CA ALA A 36 -6.35 -19.33 -7.62
C ALA A 36 -7.34 -18.17 -7.52
N ASN A 37 -7.51 -17.42 -8.61
CA ASN A 37 -8.37 -16.23 -8.71
C ASN A 37 -7.90 -15.02 -7.88
N GLU A 38 -6.58 -14.86 -7.69
CA GLU A 38 -6.03 -13.64 -7.08
C GLU A 38 -6.20 -12.43 -8.01
N LEU A 39 -6.68 -11.31 -7.45
CA LEU A 39 -6.88 -10.07 -8.20
C LEU A 39 -5.54 -9.31 -8.31
N MET A 40 -4.95 -9.32 -9.50
CA MET A 40 -3.62 -8.72 -9.73
C MET A 40 -3.62 -7.19 -9.79
N TYR A 41 -4.76 -6.58 -10.14
CA TYR A 41 -4.89 -5.15 -10.27
C TYR A 41 -6.19 -4.67 -9.65
N SER A 42 -6.07 -3.86 -8.60
CA SER A 42 -7.19 -3.26 -7.89
C SER A 42 -6.90 -1.78 -7.67
N CYS A 43 -7.58 -0.92 -8.41
CA CYS A 43 -7.43 0.53 -8.36
C CYS A 43 -8.79 1.19 -8.42
N ALA A 44 -9.16 1.94 -7.39
CA ALA A 44 -10.43 2.65 -7.37
C ALA A 44 -10.39 3.84 -8.35
N ASP A 45 -11.42 3.99 -9.18
CA ASP A 45 -11.68 5.23 -9.89
C ASP A 45 -12.30 6.25 -8.92
N ILE A 46 -11.58 7.35 -8.70
CA ILE A 46 -11.94 8.40 -7.75
C ILE A 46 -12.42 9.69 -8.42
N ALA A 47 -12.65 9.70 -9.73
CA ALA A 47 -13.03 10.92 -10.46
C ALA A 47 -14.28 11.62 -9.86
N GLU A 48 -15.28 10.86 -9.43
CA GLU A 48 -16.48 11.42 -8.78
C GLU A 48 -16.21 11.98 -7.37
N LEU A 49 -15.26 11.40 -6.65
CA LEU A 49 -14.85 11.93 -5.34
C LEU A 49 -14.09 13.24 -5.48
N GLU A 50 -13.20 13.34 -6.47
CA GLU A 50 -12.46 14.57 -6.75
C GLU A 50 -13.40 15.74 -7.08
N LYS A 51 -14.51 15.48 -7.79
CA LYS A 51 -15.52 16.50 -8.12
C LYS A 51 -16.19 17.13 -6.90
N ILE A 52 -16.34 16.37 -5.81
CA ILE A 52 -16.91 16.88 -4.55
C ILE A 52 -15.84 17.42 -3.59
N GLY A 53 -14.61 17.59 -4.07
CA GLY A 53 -13.50 18.15 -3.30
C GLY A 53 -12.78 17.15 -2.41
N TRP A 54 -13.14 15.86 -2.47
CA TRP A 54 -12.41 14.82 -1.74
C TRP A 54 -11.01 14.66 -2.35
N LYS A 55 -10.01 14.52 -1.47
CA LYS A 55 -8.62 14.25 -1.83
C LYS A 55 -8.03 13.30 -0.80
N ARG A 56 -7.17 12.39 -1.26
CA ARG A 56 -6.34 11.61 -0.34
C ARG A 56 -5.40 12.54 0.41
N GLU A 57 -5.39 12.42 1.73
CA GLU A 57 -4.54 13.25 2.60
C GLU A 57 -3.17 12.60 2.82
N PHE A 58 -3.15 11.27 2.96
CA PHE A 58 -1.93 10.52 3.27
C PHE A 58 -1.32 9.87 2.01
N SER A 59 0.01 9.87 1.94
CA SER A 59 0.74 8.95 1.06
C SER A 59 0.91 7.59 1.73
N LEU A 60 1.36 6.59 0.94
CA LEU A 60 1.70 5.27 1.49
C LEU A 60 2.77 5.36 2.57
N VAL A 61 3.81 6.18 2.34
CA VAL A 61 4.95 6.32 3.26
C VAL A 61 4.50 6.99 4.55
N ASP A 62 3.71 8.06 4.47
CA ASP A 62 3.24 8.80 5.64
C ASP A 62 2.38 7.89 6.54
N ALA A 63 1.38 7.23 5.94
CA ALA A 63 0.47 6.36 6.67
C ALA A 63 1.19 5.14 7.29
N LEU A 64 2.12 4.51 6.56
CA LEU A 64 2.89 3.38 7.11
C LEU A 64 3.81 3.81 8.24
N THR A 65 4.43 4.99 8.14
CA THR A 65 5.31 5.51 9.19
C THR A 65 4.52 5.71 10.47
N GLU A 66 3.36 6.37 10.39
CA GLU A 66 2.48 6.60 11.54
C GLU A 66 2.03 5.30 12.21
N ILE A 67 1.56 4.32 11.42
CA ILE A 67 1.13 3.01 11.93
C ILE A 67 2.27 2.26 12.63
N ILE A 68 3.46 2.23 12.02
CA ILE A 68 4.63 1.54 12.58
C ILE A 68 5.07 2.19 13.90
N GLU A 69 5.04 3.52 13.97
CA GLU A 69 5.35 4.26 15.20
C GLU A 69 4.31 4.04 16.29
N GLU A 70 3.04 3.85 15.95
CA GLU A 70 1.96 3.54 16.90
C GLU A 70 2.07 2.12 17.46
N GLU A 71 2.28 1.12 16.60
CA GLU A 71 2.44 -0.29 17.00
C GLU A 71 3.73 -0.55 17.81
N GLY A 72 4.74 0.32 17.68
CA GLY A 72 6.00 0.22 18.42
C GLY A 72 5.97 0.80 19.84
N LYS A 73 4.86 1.41 20.28
CA LYS A 73 4.66 1.94 21.64
C LYS A 73 4.24 0.85 22.62
#